data_AF-A0A0H3I5C4-F1
#
_entry.id   AF-A0A0H3I5C4-F1
#
_cell.length_a   1.000
_cell.length_b   1.000
_cell.length_c   1.000
_cell.angle_alpha   90.00
_cell.angle_beta   90.00
_cell.angle_gamma   90.00
#
_symmetry.space_group_name_H-M   'P 1'
#
loop_
_entity.id
_entity.type
_entity.pdbx_description
1 polymer ?
#
loop_
_entity_poly.entity_id
_entity_poly.type
_entity_poly.pdbx_seq_one_letter_code
_entity_poly.pdbx_strand_id
1 'polypeptide(L)' 'MFDNTPLEQEEIIDQCRALIYAVIETKQPQVKEILTFILWERLDWLYQDFHSDNNIN' A
#
# COMPACT_ATOMS: atom_id res chain seq x y z
N MET A 1 -3.22 9.04 16.90
CA MET A 1 -1.95 9.76 17.12
C MET A 1 -1.34 9.90 15.75
N PHE A 2 -1.30 11.11 15.20
CA PHE A 2 -0.63 11.37 13.91
C PHE A 2 0.86 11.41 14.22
N ASP A 3 1.49 10.25 14.16
CA ASP A 3 2.93 10.18 14.14
C ASP A 3 3.37 10.48 12.71
N ASN A 4 4.21 11.50 12.52
CA ASN A 4 4.70 11.90 11.20
C ASN A 4 5.94 11.09 10.78
N THR A 5 6.24 10.01 11.53
CA THR A 5 7.28 9.07 11.17
C THR A 5 6.93 8.44 9.82
N PRO A 6 7.85 8.46 8.84
CA PRO A 6 7.67 7.73 7.60
C PRO A 6 7.37 6.27 7.91
N LEU A 7 6.37 5.69 7.24
CA LEU A 7 5.99 4.30 7.44
C LEU A 7 7.14 3.38 7.04
N GLU A 8 7.42 2.38 7.86
CA GLU A 8 8.39 1.32 7.56
C GLU A 8 7.83 0.41 6.45
N GLN A 9 8.73 -0.29 5.73
CA GLN A 9 8.36 -1.17 4.63
C GLN A 9 7.37 -2.25 5.08
N GLU A 10 7.58 -2.81 6.27
CA GLU A 10 6.71 -3.79 6.91
C GLU A 10 5.30 -3.24 7.16
N GLU A 11 5.18 -1.98 7.58
CA GLU A 11 3.89 -1.33 7.80
C GLU A 11 3.12 -1.15 6.49
N ILE A 12 3.82 -0.82 5.40
CA ILE A 12 3.23 -0.74 4.05
C ILE A 12 2.80 -2.12 3.55
N ILE A 13 3.59 -3.17 3.80
CA ILE A 13 3.22 -4.55 3.45
C ILE A 13 1.96 -4.98 4.20
N ASP A 14 1.86 -4.67 5.49
CA ASP A 14 0.68 -4.98 6.29
C ASP A 14 -0.57 -4.19 5.84
N GLN A 15 -0.40 -2.92 5.44
CA GLN A 15 -1.45 -2.16 4.79
C GLN A 15 -1.93 -2.81 3.49
N CYS A 16 -1.01 -3.27 2.63
CA CYS A 16 -1.35 -3.98 1.39
C CYS A 16 -2.19 -5.23 1.68
N ARG A 17 -1.80 -6.03 2.69
CA ARG A 17 -2.57 -7.22 3.11
C ARG A 17 -3.98 -6.84 3.56
N ALA A 18 -4.10 -5.83 4.42
CA ALA A 18 -5.40 -5.35 4.90
C ALA A 18 -6.28 -4.83 3.74
N LEU A 19 -5.70 -4.10 2.79
CA LEU A 19 -6.40 -3.58 1.62
C LEU A 19 -6.88 -4.71 0.70
N ILE A 20 -6.08 -5.76 0.48
CA ILE A 20 -6.51 -6.93 -0.28
C ILE A 20 -7.74 -7.58 0.36
N TYR A 21 -7.72 -7.80 1.68
CA TYR A 21 -8.89 -8.33 2.40
C TYR A 21 -10.10 -7.40 2.25
N ALA A 22 -9.91 -6.09 2.43
CA ALA A 22 -11.00 -5.11 2.29
C ALA A 22 -11.59 -5.10 0.88
N VAL A 23 -10.75 -5.16 -0.17
CA VAL A 23 -11.18 -5.26 -1.58
C VAL A 23 -12.02 -6.51 -1.79
N ILE A 24 -11.58 -7.68 -1.30
CA ILE A 24 -12.29 -8.96 -1.46
C ILE A 24 -13.67 -8.90 -0.79
N GLU A 25 -13.72 -8.42 0.46
CA GLU A 25 -14.94 -8.42 1.27
C GLU A 25 -15.94 -7.32 0.88
N THR A 26 -15.47 -6.23 0.27
CA THR A 26 -16.37 -5.11 -0.08
C THR A 26 -17.30 -5.46 -1.24
N LYS A 27 -18.60 -5.22 -1.02
CA LYS A 27 -19.66 -5.45 -2.01
C LYS A 27 -20.01 -4.22 -2.84
N GLN A 28 -19.59 -3.03 -2.37
CA GLN A 28 -19.89 -1.76 -3.03
C GLN A 28 -18.84 -1.51 -4.15
N PRO A 29 -19.25 -1.44 -5.43
CA PRO A 29 -18.30 -1.30 -6.54
C PRO A 29 -17.42 -0.06 -6.43
N GLN A 30 -18.00 1.10 -6.05
CA GLN A 30 -17.21 2.33 -5.92
C GLN A 30 -16.14 2.22 -4.82
N VAL A 31 -16.47 1.56 -3.70
CA VAL A 31 -15.51 1.33 -2.61
C VAL A 31 -14.40 0.38 -3.07
N LYS A 32 -14.75 -0.64 -3.86
CA LYS A 32 -13.77 -1.59 -4.42
C LYS A 32 -12.77 -0.88 -5.33
N GLU A 33 -13.24 0.02 -6.19
CA GLU A 33 -12.38 0.83 -7.08
C GLU A 33 -11.41 1.70 -6.28
N ILE A 34 -11.92 2.42 -5.26
CA ILE A 34 -11.09 3.28 -4.41
C ILE A 34 -10.04 2.46 -3.65
N LEU A 35 -10.44 1.34 -3.01
CA LEU A 35 -9.51 0.50 -2.28
C LEU A 35 -8.46 -0.16 -3.20
N THR A 36 -8.85 -0.51 -4.43
CA THR A 36 -7.91 -1.04 -5.43
C THR A 36 -6.91 0.03 -5.85
N PHE A 37 -7.35 1.28 -6.02
CA PHE A 37 -6.46 2.41 -6.32
C PHE A 37 -5.45 2.64 -5.19
N ILE A 38 -5.92 2.67 -3.93
CA ILE A 38 -5.02 2.84 -2.78
C ILE A 38 -4.02 1.69 -2.67
N LEU A 39 -4.47 0.44 -2.90
CA LEU A 39 -3.59 -0.73 -2.93
C LEU A 39 -2.51 -0.59 -4.00
N TRP A 40 -2.88 -0.12 -5.20
CA TRP A 40 -1.93 0.14 -6.27
C TRP A 40 -0.89 1.19 -5.86
N GLU A 41 -1.29 2.30 -5.24
CA GLU A 41 -0.34 3.33 -4.77
C GLU A 41 0.66 2.78 -3.75
N ARG A 42 0.21 1.90 -2.83
CA ARG A 42 1.11 1.27 -1.84
C ARG A 42 2.08 0.28 -2.48
N LEU A 43 1.63 -0.46 -3.49
CA LEU A 43 2.50 -1.35 -4.27
C LEU A 43 3.53 -0.58 -5.10
N ASP A 44 3.12 0.54 -5.71
CA ASP A 44 4.04 1.40 -6.46
C ASP A 44 5.09 2.00 -5.52
N TRP A 45 4.69 2.46 -4.33
CA TRP A 45 5.63 2.92 -3.32
C TRP A 45 6.69 1.85 -2.98
N LEU A 46 6.26 0.62 -2.69
CA LEU A 46 7.18 -0.50 -2.42
C LEU A 46 8.09 -0.81 -3.61
N TYR A 47 7.58 -0.69 -4.82
CA TYR A 47 8.36 -0.89 -6.03
C TYR A 47 9.43 0.19 -6.19
N GLN A 48 9.08 1.45 -6.01
CA GLN A 48 10.02 2.58 -6.08
C GLN A 48 11.08 2.48 -4.99
N ASP A 49 10.69 2.14 -3.76
CA ASP A 49 11.58 1.94 -2.62
C ASP A 49 12.63 0.87 -2.94
N PHE A 50 12.19 -0.32 -3.39
CA PHE A 50 13.06 -1.41 -3.80
C PHE A 50 14.03 -1.01 -4.93
N HIS A 51 13.59 -0.20 -5.91
CA HIS A 51 14.45 0.23 -7.02
C HIS A 51 15.35 1.42 -6.67
N SER A 52 14.97 2.22 -5.67
CA SER A 52 15.78 3.32 -5.16
C SER A 52 16.98 2.80 -4.38
N ASP A 53 16.80 1.74 -3.59
CA ASP A 53 17.89 1.06 -2.89
C ASP A 53 18.92 0.42 -3.84
N ASN A 54 18.47 -0.06 -5.02
CA ASN A 54 19.35 -0.66 -6.01
C ASN A 54 20.23 0.36 -6.77
N ASN A 55 19.96 1.66 -6.68
CA ASN A 55 20.74 2.73 -7.35
C ASN A 55 21.88 3.29 -6.48
N ILE A 56 22.11 2.76 -5.27
CA ILE A 56 23.15 3.22 -4.33
C ILE A 56 24.29 2.19 -4.19
N ASN A 57 24.46 1.27 -5.15
CA ASN A 57 25.61 0.35 -5.24
C ASN A 57 26.54 0.71 -6.39
#